data_AF-A0AAD5STM2-F1
#
_entry.id   AF-A0AAD5STM2-F1
#
_cell.length_a   1.000
_cell.length_b   1.000
_cell.length_c   1.000
_cell.angle_alpha   90.00
_cell.angle_beta   90.00
_cell.angle_gamma   90.00
#
_symmetry.space_group_name_H-M   'P 1'
#
loop_
_entity.id
_entity.type
_entity.pdbx_description
1 polymer ?
#
loop_
_entity_poly.entity_id
_entity_poly.type
_entity_poly.pdbx_seq_one_letter_code
_entity_poly.pdbx_strand_id
1 'polypeptide(L)'
;MQFIQNQMSLFVKAHDATASLLRSFVAHTTTNPLECLEFVLVSLISSTVAWYVVPTRLILVCAVVGVFAGARPEVWAGGKVVAAWIFRAVTYRIDVVKEGIQAAADSPDGTVVVVEVFENQRWWAGLGWIQHLLRTERSPWSDETGAIPRPHKDVYGLPPSATSIGSWIWQDPEWTLDFDWSPITVDQKEGWQYSDNRWHNCSAKMLAGSTTRRRMWTRRMKFVPGFGVSIVATALVKPKISERFEK
;
A
#
# COMPACT_ATOMS: atom_id res chain seq x y z
N MET A 1 -19.51 -65.31 -3.66
CA MET A 1 -19.50 -64.92 -5.09
C MET A 1 -19.92 -63.46 -5.34
N GLN A 2 -20.84 -62.88 -4.56
CA GLN A 2 -21.28 -61.47 -4.67
C GLN A 2 -20.15 -60.42 -4.60
N PHE A 3 -19.16 -60.63 -3.72
CA PHE A 3 -18.02 -59.70 -3.57
C PHE A 3 -17.20 -59.57 -4.86
N ILE A 4 -16.91 -60.70 -5.52
CA ILE A 4 -16.14 -60.72 -6.77
C ILE A 4 -16.94 -60.06 -7.90
N GLN A 5 -18.26 -60.26 -7.95
CA GLN A 5 -19.14 -59.60 -8.93
C GLN A 5 -19.21 -58.08 -8.73
N ASN A 6 -19.25 -57.62 -7.47
CA ASN A 6 -19.22 -56.18 -7.16
C ASN A 6 -17.88 -55.54 -7.53
N GLN A 7 -16.76 -56.23 -7.29
CA GLN A 7 -15.43 -55.75 -7.69
C GLN A 7 -15.30 -55.66 -9.20
N MET A 8 -15.72 -56.69 -9.94
CA MET A 8 -15.69 -56.68 -11.40
C MET A 8 -16.56 -55.55 -11.99
N SER A 9 -17.75 -55.32 -11.45
CA SER A 9 -18.61 -54.21 -11.89
C SER A 9 -17.96 -52.84 -11.64
N LEU A 10 -17.24 -52.67 -10.53
CA LEU A 10 -16.54 -51.44 -10.21
C LEU A 10 -15.37 -51.18 -11.16
N PHE A 11 -14.57 -52.20 -11.50
CA PHE A 11 -13.50 -52.07 -12.48
C PHE A 11 -14.02 -51.73 -13.88
N VAL A 12 -15.12 -52.35 -14.32
CA VAL A 12 -15.74 -52.04 -15.62
C VAL A 12 -16.24 -50.59 -15.64
N LYS A 13 -16.92 -50.13 -14.59
CA LYS A 13 -17.38 -48.74 -14.48
C LYS A 13 -16.21 -47.75 -14.45
N ALA A 14 -15.15 -48.07 -13.72
CA ALA A 14 -13.94 -47.25 -13.69
C ALA A 14 -13.30 -47.17 -15.08
N HIS A 15 -13.17 -48.31 -15.76
CA HIS A 15 -12.65 -48.39 -17.12
C HIS A 15 -13.48 -47.56 -18.10
N ASP A 16 -14.80 -47.69 -18.09
CA ASP A 16 -15.70 -46.95 -18.97
C ASP A 16 -15.68 -45.44 -18.69
N ALA A 17 -15.55 -45.04 -17.42
CA ALA A 17 -15.36 -43.66 -17.03
C ALA A 17 -14.04 -43.10 -17.57
N THR A 18 -12.92 -43.81 -17.40
CA THR A 18 -11.64 -43.40 -17.99
C THR A 18 -11.68 -43.36 -19.51
N ALA A 19 -12.33 -44.33 -20.15
CA ALA A 19 -12.43 -44.40 -21.60
C ALA A 19 -13.30 -43.29 -22.19
N SER A 20 -14.34 -42.82 -21.47
CA SER A 20 -15.16 -41.69 -21.91
C SER A 20 -14.43 -40.35 -21.73
N LEU A 21 -13.72 -40.17 -20.60
CA LEU A 21 -12.87 -39.00 -20.37
C LEU A 21 -11.76 -38.90 -21.42
N LEU A 22 -11.05 -39.99 -21.69
CA LEU A 22 -9.99 -40.02 -22.72
C LEU A 22 -10.55 -39.63 -24.09
N ARG A 23 -11.72 -40.12 -24.46
CA ARG A 23 -12.37 -39.77 -25.73
C ARG A 23 -12.74 -38.28 -25.80
N SER A 24 -13.30 -37.72 -24.73
CA SER A 24 -13.60 -36.28 -24.68
C SER A 24 -12.35 -35.42 -24.73
N PHE A 25 -11.27 -35.84 -24.06
CA PHE A 25 -10.00 -35.14 -24.06
C PHE A 25 -9.35 -35.15 -25.44
N VAL A 26 -9.28 -36.32 -26.08
CA VAL A 26 -8.75 -36.45 -27.45
C VAL A 26 -9.56 -35.59 -28.43
N ALA A 27 -10.89 -35.61 -28.35
CA ALA A 27 -11.74 -34.76 -29.19
C ALA A 27 -11.49 -33.25 -28.99
N HIS A 28 -11.24 -32.84 -27.74
CA HIS A 28 -10.90 -31.46 -27.42
C HIS A 28 -9.51 -31.07 -27.96
N THR A 29 -8.50 -31.93 -27.77
CA THR A 29 -7.14 -31.72 -28.26
C THR A 29 -7.07 -31.67 -29.79
N THR A 30 -7.88 -32.45 -30.50
CA THR A 30 -7.94 -32.40 -31.97
C THR A 30 -8.57 -31.11 -32.49
N THR A 31 -9.45 -30.49 -31.72
CA THR A 31 -10.13 -29.25 -32.12
C THR A 31 -9.25 -28.02 -31.84
N ASN A 32 -8.63 -27.97 -30.66
CA ASN A 32 -7.84 -26.83 -30.19
C ASN A 32 -6.44 -27.26 -29.69
N PRO A 33 -5.50 -27.60 -30.59
CA PRO A 33 -4.19 -28.11 -30.20
C PRO A 33 -3.28 -27.04 -29.56
N LEU A 34 -3.40 -25.78 -29.98
CA LEU A 34 -2.55 -24.68 -29.49
C LEU A 34 -2.90 -24.28 -28.05
N GLU A 35 -4.20 -24.15 -27.72
CA GLU A 35 -4.64 -23.84 -26.35
C GLU A 35 -4.24 -24.94 -25.36
N CYS A 36 -4.32 -26.21 -25.79
CA CYS A 36 -3.84 -27.34 -24.99
C CYS A 36 -2.33 -27.27 -24.76
N LEU A 37 -1.55 -26.90 -25.79
CA LEU A 37 -0.09 -26.75 -25.67
C LEU A 37 0.27 -25.61 -24.73
N GLU A 38 -0.40 -24.46 -24.84
CA GLU A 38 -0.19 -23.32 -23.94
C GLU A 38 -0.49 -23.68 -22.48
N PHE A 39 -1.60 -24.39 -22.23
CA PHE A 39 -1.94 -24.84 -20.89
C PHE A 39 -0.88 -25.79 -20.31
N VAL A 40 -0.37 -26.73 -21.13
CA VAL A 40 0.72 -27.62 -20.73
C VAL A 40 1.98 -26.84 -20.41
N LEU A 41 2.38 -25.88 -21.25
CA LEU A 41 3.56 -25.05 -21.01
C LEU A 41 3.43 -24.21 -19.74
N VAL A 42 2.28 -23.58 -19.50
CA VAL A 42 2.00 -22.82 -18.27
C VAL A 42 2.03 -23.73 -17.03
N SER A 43 1.49 -24.94 -17.12
CA SER A 43 1.54 -25.91 -16.03
C SER A 43 2.98 -26.36 -15.71
N LEU A 44 3.82 -26.50 -16.75
CA LEU A 44 5.20 -26.93 -16.61
C LEU A 44 6.08 -25.82 -15.99
N ILE A 45 5.88 -24.58 -16.44
CA ILE A 45 6.56 -23.39 -15.89
C ILE A 45 6.13 -23.15 -14.44
N SER A 46 4.84 -23.21 -14.13
CA SER A 46 4.35 -23.03 -12.76
C SER A 46 4.86 -24.13 -11.81
N SER A 47 4.92 -25.39 -12.26
CA SER A 47 5.46 -26.49 -11.47
C SER A 47 6.96 -26.32 -11.18
N THR A 48 7.74 -25.91 -12.17
CA THR A 48 9.18 -25.68 -12.00
C THR A 48 9.47 -24.50 -11.09
N VAL A 49 8.73 -23.39 -11.23
CA VAL A 49 8.82 -22.23 -10.33
C VAL A 49 8.44 -22.62 -8.89
N ALA A 50 7.35 -23.38 -8.70
CA ALA A 50 6.94 -23.84 -7.38
C ALA A 50 8.00 -24.71 -6.69
N TRP A 51 8.66 -25.59 -7.45
CA TRP A 51 9.74 -26.45 -6.93
C TRP A 51 10.98 -25.65 -6.49
N TYR A 52 11.29 -24.56 -7.20
CA TYR A 52 12.44 -23.70 -6.88
C TYR A 52 12.16 -22.73 -5.71
N VAL A 53 10.94 -22.21 -5.62
CA VAL A 53 10.58 -21.19 -4.63
C VAL A 53 10.26 -21.80 -3.27
N VAL A 54 9.68 -23.01 -3.25
CA VAL A 54 9.26 -23.65 -2.00
C VAL A 54 10.36 -24.58 -1.48
N PRO A 55 10.93 -24.33 -0.28
CA PRO A 55 11.89 -25.23 0.33
C PRO A 55 11.34 -26.66 0.41
N THR A 56 12.09 -27.64 -0.09
CA THR A 56 11.67 -29.06 -0.16
C THR A 56 11.19 -29.63 1.18
N ARG A 57 11.70 -29.09 2.29
CA ARG A 57 11.28 -29.43 3.66
C ARG A 57 9.82 -29.06 3.95
N LEU A 58 9.32 -27.94 3.43
CA LEU A 58 7.94 -27.51 3.63
C LEU A 58 6.96 -28.35 2.81
N ILE A 59 7.34 -28.77 1.61
CA ILE A 59 6.52 -29.67 0.77
C ILE A 59 6.33 -31.01 1.48
N LEU A 60 7.40 -31.57 2.06
CA LEU A 60 7.33 -32.82 2.82
C LEU A 60 6.49 -32.67 4.09
N VAL A 61 6.62 -31.57 4.82
CA VAL A 61 5.77 -31.28 5.99
C VAL A 61 4.31 -31.15 5.60
N CYS A 62 3.98 -30.43 4.53
CA CYS A 62 2.62 -30.30 4.02
C CYS A 62 2.03 -31.64 3.55
N ALA A 63 2.84 -32.49 2.90
CA ALA A 63 2.42 -33.82 2.44
C ALA A 63 2.12 -34.76 3.63
N VAL A 64 3.02 -34.80 4.62
CA VAL A 64 2.84 -35.60 5.85
C VAL A 64 1.64 -35.10 6.64
N VAL A 65 1.56 -33.79 6.91
CA VAL A 65 0.44 -33.18 7.64
C VAL A 65 -0.88 -33.40 6.88
N GLY A 66 -0.89 -33.29 5.55
CA GLY A 66 -2.07 -33.52 4.72
C GLY A 66 -2.62 -34.94 4.81
N VAL A 67 -1.75 -35.96 4.84
CA VAL A 67 -2.16 -37.37 5.00
C VAL A 67 -2.74 -37.64 6.39
N PHE A 68 -2.14 -37.09 7.45
CA PHE A 68 -2.62 -37.28 8.83
C PHE A 68 -3.85 -36.43 9.17
N ALA A 69 -4.02 -35.27 8.52
CA ALA A 69 -5.17 -34.38 8.68
C ALA A 69 -6.41 -34.85 7.90
N GLY A 70 -6.23 -35.48 6.73
CA GLY A 70 -7.32 -35.84 5.81
C GLY A 70 -8.28 -36.92 6.33
N ALA A 71 -7.91 -37.65 7.39
CA ALA A 71 -8.73 -38.71 7.97
C ALA A 71 -9.70 -38.22 9.07
N ARG A 72 -9.70 -36.93 9.43
CA ARG A 72 -10.50 -36.38 10.53
C ARG A 72 -11.47 -35.28 10.06
N PRO A 73 -12.80 -35.45 10.22
CA PRO A 73 -13.80 -34.48 9.75
C PRO A 73 -13.69 -33.11 10.45
N GLU A 74 -13.18 -33.06 11.69
CA GLU A 74 -12.96 -31.81 12.44
C GLU A 74 -11.89 -30.93 11.80
N VAL A 75 -10.87 -31.56 11.21
CA VAL A 75 -9.79 -30.85 10.50
C VAL A 75 -10.30 -30.28 9.17
N TRP A 76 -11.24 -30.96 8.52
CA TRP A 76 -11.91 -30.46 7.31
C TRP A 76 -12.79 -29.24 7.60
N ALA A 77 -13.48 -29.23 8.74
CA ALA A 77 -14.25 -28.07 9.20
C ALA A 77 -13.34 -26.87 9.55
N GLY A 78 -12.25 -27.10 10.28
CA GLY A 78 -11.25 -26.07 10.57
C GLY A 78 -10.58 -25.54 9.30
N GLY A 79 -10.28 -26.42 8.35
CA GLY A 79 -9.69 -26.07 7.05
C GLY A 79 -10.57 -25.12 6.24
N LYS A 80 -11.90 -25.26 6.26
CA LYS A 80 -12.82 -24.33 5.58
C LYS A 80 -12.79 -22.93 6.19
N VAL A 81 -12.71 -22.82 7.52
CA VAL A 81 -12.63 -21.52 8.21
C VAL A 81 -11.31 -20.83 7.90
N VAL A 82 -10.20 -21.58 7.96
CA VAL A 82 -8.87 -21.06 7.61
C VAL A 82 -8.81 -20.67 6.14
N ALA A 83 -9.35 -21.48 5.22
CA ALA A 83 -9.40 -21.16 3.80
C ALA A 83 -10.24 -19.91 3.53
N ALA A 84 -11.39 -19.74 4.18
CA ALA A 84 -12.21 -18.53 4.07
C ALA A 84 -11.50 -17.29 4.65
N TRP A 85 -10.76 -17.44 5.74
CA TRP A 85 -9.94 -16.36 6.31
C TRP A 85 -8.77 -15.99 5.40
N ILE A 86 -8.02 -16.96 4.88
CA ILE A 86 -6.93 -16.73 3.91
C ILE A 86 -7.51 -16.07 2.66
N PHE A 87 -8.61 -16.58 2.12
CA PHE A 87 -9.27 -15.99 0.97
C PHE A 87 -9.64 -14.53 1.24
N ARG A 88 -10.28 -14.22 2.38
CA ARG A 88 -10.59 -12.83 2.76
C ARG A 88 -9.35 -11.96 2.94
N ALA A 89 -8.28 -12.47 3.54
CA ALA A 89 -7.04 -11.74 3.72
C ALA A 89 -6.39 -11.45 2.36
N VAL A 90 -6.39 -12.42 1.45
CA VAL A 90 -5.89 -12.28 0.08
C VAL A 90 -6.73 -11.29 -0.71
N THR A 91 -8.07 -11.41 -0.69
CA THR A 91 -8.94 -10.47 -1.40
C THR A 91 -8.78 -9.05 -0.87
N TYR A 92 -8.68 -8.86 0.45
CA TYR A 92 -8.42 -7.55 1.04
C TYR A 92 -7.09 -6.95 0.54
N ARG A 93 -6.02 -7.76 0.46
CA ARG A 93 -4.73 -7.29 -0.09
C ARG A 93 -4.83 -6.95 -1.57
N ILE A 94 -5.59 -7.73 -2.34
CA ILE A 94 -5.84 -7.45 -3.76
C ILE A 94 -6.63 -6.14 -3.91
N ASP A 95 -7.65 -5.91 -3.08
CA ASP A 95 -8.47 -4.70 -3.14
C ASP A 95 -7.63 -3.45 -2.82
N VAL A 96 -6.81 -3.48 -1.77
CA VAL A 96 -5.89 -2.38 -1.42
C VAL A 96 -4.89 -2.09 -2.54
N VAL A 97 -4.34 -3.13 -3.17
CA VAL A 97 -3.41 -2.97 -4.30
C VAL A 97 -4.16 -2.39 -5.52
N LYS A 98 -5.37 -2.87 -5.80
CA LYS A 98 -6.20 -2.39 -6.90
C LYS A 98 -6.58 -0.92 -6.73
N GLU A 99 -7.00 -0.53 -5.53
CA GLU A 99 -7.28 0.87 -5.17
C GLU A 99 -6.02 1.73 -5.33
N GLY A 100 -4.86 1.25 -4.86
CA GLY A 100 -3.58 1.97 -5.01
C GLY A 100 -3.18 2.15 -6.48
N ILE A 101 -3.39 1.15 -7.32
CA ILE A 101 -3.11 1.25 -8.77
C ILE A 101 -4.12 2.18 -9.45
N GLN A 102 -5.41 2.13 -9.08
CA GLN A 102 -6.43 3.05 -9.62
C GLN A 102 -6.12 4.50 -9.25
N ALA A 103 -5.74 4.77 -7.99
CA ALA A 103 -5.31 6.09 -7.56
C ALA A 103 -4.06 6.57 -8.31
N ALA A 104 -3.12 5.66 -8.61
CA ALA A 104 -1.97 5.96 -9.46
C ALA A 104 -2.36 6.21 -10.94
N ALA A 105 -3.39 5.54 -11.45
CA ALA A 105 -3.91 5.76 -12.80
C ALA A 105 -4.66 7.10 -12.95
N ASP A 106 -5.25 7.59 -11.87
CA ASP A 106 -5.89 8.92 -11.84
C ASP A 106 -4.89 10.07 -11.88
N SER A 107 -3.67 9.85 -11.42
CA SER A 107 -2.58 10.82 -11.47
C SER A 107 -1.37 10.23 -12.21
N PRO A 108 -1.40 10.18 -13.56
CA PRO A 108 -0.36 9.51 -14.36
C PRO A 108 1.01 10.17 -14.20
N ASP A 109 1.02 11.47 -13.90
CA ASP A 109 2.24 12.20 -13.64
C ASP A 109 2.85 11.84 -12.28
N GLY A 110 2.07 11.29 -11.33
CA GLY A 110 2.47 10.96 -9.98
C GLY A 110 1.78 11.80 -8.92
N THR A 111 1.58 11.24 -7.72
CA THR A 111 0.89 11.91 -6.62
C THR A 111 1.77 13.00 -6.01
N VAL A 112 1.25 14.23 -5.96
CA VAL A 112 1.90 15.35 -5.29
C VAL A 112 1.47 15.37 -3.82
N VAL A 113 2.45 15.44 -2.92
CA VAL A 113 2.25 15.56 -1.48
C VAL A 113 2.91 16.85 -1.01
N VAL A 114 2.17 17.66 -0.26
CA VAL A 114 2.70 18.87 0.38
C VAL A 114 3.37 18.46 1.69
N VAL A 115 4.65 18.79 1.84
CA VAL A 115 5.37 18.62 3.11
C VAL A 115 5.27 19.91 3.89
N GLU A 116 4.93 19.79 5.16
CA GLU A 116 4.71 20.91 6.07
C GLU A 116 5.69 20.81 7.25
N VAL A 117 6.38 21.92 7.54
CA VAL A 117 7.32 22.01 8.65
C VAL A 117 7.16 23.35 9.34
N PHE A 118 7.05 23.33 10.67
CA PHE A 118 6.91 24.55 11.47
C PHE A 118 8.25 24.98 12.04
N GLU A 119 8.61 26.23 11.80
CA GLU A 119 9.73 26.88 12.48
C GLU A 119 9.22 27.62 13.71
N ASN A 120 9.81 27.30 14.87
CA ASN A 120 9.44 27.83 16.16
C ASN A 120 10.56 28.69 16.74
N GLN A 121 10.21 29.85 17.29
CA GLN A 121 11.16 30.77 17.92
C GLN A 121 10.60 31.35 19.22
N ARG A 122 11.50 31.72 20.13
CA ARG A 122 11.20 32.32 21.42
C ARG A 122 11.89 33.67 21.56
N TRP A 123 11.20 34.63 22.16
CA TRP A 123 11.77 35.92 22.51
C TRP A 123 12.59 35.82 23.79
N TRP A 124 13.82 36.32 23.73
CA TRP A 124 14.74 36.44 24.85
C TRP A 124 15.14 37.89 25.04
N ALA A 125 15.04 38.39 26.27
CA ALA A 125 15.47 39.75 26.60
C ALA A 125 16.94 39.96 26.23
N GLY A 126 17.20 40.94 25.36
CA GLY A 126 18.55 41.28 24.87
C GLY A 126 19.00 40.52 23.61
N LEU A 127 18.45 39.35 23.31
CA LEU A 127 18.81 38.55 22.11
C LEU A 127 17.72 38.54 21.03
N GLY A 128 16.49 38.92 21.38
CA GLY A 128 15.36 38.92 20.46
C GLY A 128 14.84 37.51 20.18
N TRP A 129 14.37 37.28 18.96
CA TRP A 129 13.75 36.02 18.56
C TRP A 129 14.79 35.00 18.10
N ILE A 130 14.85 33.86 18.79
CA ILE A 130 15.84 32.81 18.53
C ILE A 130 15.19 31.42 18.60
N GLN A 131 15.80 30.45 17.92
CA GLN A 131 15.41 29.04 17.91
C GLN A 131 15.79 28.28 19.21
N HIS A 132 16.12 28.99 20.29
CA HIS A 132 16.42 28.40 21.59
C HIS A 132 15.17 28.37 22.47
N LEU A 133 14.43 27.26 22.42
CA LEU A 133 13.19 27.05 23.17
C LEU A 133 13.47 26.38 24.52
N LEU A 134 12.52 26.46 25.45
CA LEU A 134 12.64 25.75 26.72
C LEU A 134 12.55 24.24 26.51
N ARG A 135 13.20 23.46 27.37
CA ARG A 135 13.21 21.98 27.29
C ARG A 135 11.81 21.36 27.33
N THR A 136 10.86 22.00 28.02
CA THR A 136 9.47 21.54 28.15
C THR A 136 8.56 22.04 27.03
N GLU A 137 9.08 22.87 26.12
CA GLU A 137 8.35 23.36 24.97
C GLU A 137 8.57 22.47 23.75
N ARG A 138 7.92 22.82 22.64
CA ARG A 138 8.16 22.20 21.34
C ARG A 138 9.61 22.40 20.87
N SER A 139 10.03 21.58 19.92
CA SER A 139 11.34 21.69 19.28
C SER A 139 11.40 22.90 18.33
N PRO A 140 12.61 23.39 17.96
CA PRO A 140 12.76 24.53 17.06
C PRO A 140 12.15 24.30 15.67
N TRP A 141 12.11 23.04 15.23
CA TRP A 141 11.46 22.59 14.00
C TRP A 141 10.53 21.45 14.36
N SER A 142 9.24 21.60 14.08
CA SER A 142 8.22 20.63 14.51
C SER A 142 7.18 20.35 13.43
N ASP A 143 6.31 19.39 13.71
CA ASP A 143 5.05 19.20 13.01
C ASP A 143 4.00 20.25 13.44
N GLU A 144 2.78 20.14 12.90
CA GLU A 144 1.64 21.01 13.20
C GLU A 144 1.28 21.00 14.70
N THR A 145 1.32 19.82 15.32
CA THR A 145 0.99 19.62 16.74
C THR A 145 2.06 20.19 17.68
N GLY A 146 3.31 20.26 17.21
CA GLY A 146 4.45 20.68 18.01
C GLY A 146 5.07 19.57 18.87
N ALA A 147 4.52 18.36 18.83
CA ALA A 147 4.99 17.24 19.64
C ALA A 147 6.15 16.50 18.96
N ILE A 148 6.16 16.42 17.63
CA ILE A 148 7.13 15.62 16.88
C ILE A 148 8.23 16.54 16.35
N PRO A 149 9.50 16.34 16.76
CA PRO A 149 10.61 17.10 16.21
C PRO A 149 10.84 16.76 14.73
N ARG A 150 11.12 17.79 13.94
CA ARG A 150 11.45 17.70 12.52
C ARG A 150 12.87 18.20 12.29
N PRO A 151 13.56 17.70 11.25
CA PRO A 151 14.84 18.27 10.85
C PRO A 151 14.67 19.69 10.31
N HIS A 152 15.76 20.45 10.30
CA HIS A 152 15.81 21.75 9.65
C HIS A 152 15.39 21.65 8.17
N LYS A 153 14.73 22.69 7.63
CA LYS A 153 14.27 22.72 6.24
C LYS A 153 15.36 22.34 5.20
N ASP A 154 16.60 22.73 5.47
CA ASP A 154 17.74 22.49 4.56
C ASP A 154 18.32 21.06 4.68
N VAL A 155 18.01 20.37 5.77
CA VAL A 155 18.43 18.98 6.04
C VAL A 155 17.30 17.99 5.73
N TYR A 156 16.08 18.48 5.52
CA TYR A 156 14.92 17.64 5.29
C TYR A 156 15.09 16.81 4.00
N GLY A 157 15.26 15.50 4.18
CA GLY A 157 15.41 14.53 3.10
C GLY A 157 14.07 13.95 2.64
N LEU A 158 14.03 13.50 1.39
CA LEU A 158 12.91 12.73 0.87
C LEU A 158 12.85 11.35 1.54
N PRO A 159 11.66 10.74 1.67
CA PRO A 159 11.54 9.37 2.15
C PRO A 159 12.39 8.42 1.28
N PRO A 160 12.97 7.36 1.88
CA PRO A 160 13.76 6.39 1.12
C PRO A 160 12.91 5.77 0.02
N SER A 161 13.46 5.72 -1.20
CA SER A 161 12.83 5.07 -2.33
C SER A 161 12.81 3.55 -2.13
N ALA A 162 11.63 2.95 -2.21
CA ALA A 162 11.49 1.50 -2.27
C ALA A 162 11.59 1.08 -3.73
N THR A 163 12.68 0.41 -4.10
CA THR A 163 13.09 0.10 -5.50
C THR A 163 12.00 -0.53 -6.37
N SER A 164 11.01 -1.21 -5.79
CA SER A 164 9.92 -1.85 -6.54
C SER A 164 8.65 -1.00 -6.70
N ILE A 165 8.44 0.02 -5.86
CA ILE A 165 7.18 0.78 -5.82
C ILE A 165 7.33 2.15 -6.49
N GLY A 166 8.47 2.82 -6.27
CA GLY A 166 8.75 4.12 -6.86
C GLY A 166 9.72 4.96 -6.04
N SER A 167 9.91 6.21 -6.45
CA SER A 167 10.83 7.16 -5.84
C SER A 167 10.17 8.51 -5.63
N TRP A 168 10.61 9.23 -4.61
CA TRP A 168 10.18 10.60 -4.36
C TRP A 168 11.15 11.58 -5.01
N ILE A 169 10.61 12.66 -5.56
CA ILE A 169 11.39 13.81 -6.06
C ILE A 169 10.80 15.10 -5.51
N TRP A 170 11.62 16.12 -5.29
CA TRP A 170 11.09 17.46 -5.02
C TRP A 170 10.48 18.04 -6.29
N GLN A 171 9.25 18.52 -6.21
CA GLN A 171 8.61 19.25 -7.30
C GLN A 171 9.05 20.72 -7.28
N ASP A 172 9.07 21.33 -6.10
CA ASP A 172 9.48 22.71 -5.93
C ASP A 172 10.98 22.80 -5.59
N PRO A 173 11.71 23.80 -6.15
CA PRO A 173 13.14 23.96 -5.94
C PRO A 173 13.48 24.41 -4.51
N GLU A 174 12.62 25.22 -3.90
CA GLU A 174 12.82 25.81 -2.59
C GLU A 174 11.58 25.67 -1.71
N TRP A 175 11.77 25.88 -0.41
CA TRP A 175 10.68 25.95 0.56
C TRP A 175 9.96 27.31 0.45
N THR A 176 8.64 27.28 0.51
CA THR A 176 7.79 28.48 0.48
C THR A 176 7.10 28.68 1.82
N LEU A 177 6.78 29.92 2.17
CA LEU A 177 5.95 30.20 3.34
C LEU A 177 4.48 29.98 2.98
N ASP A 178 3.76 29.33 3.89
CA ASP A 178 2.32 29.24 3.82
C ASP A 178 1.69 30.29 4.74
N PHE A 179 0.75 31.06 4.19
CA PHE A 179 0.00 32.11 4.90
C PHE A 179 -1.44 31.69 5.21
N ASP A 180 -1.95 30.66 4.52
CA ASP A 180 -3.34 30.23 4.57
C ASP A 180 -3.60 29.20 5.68
N TRP A 181 -2.54 28.62 6.27
CA TRP A 181 -2.67 27.66 7.36
C TRP A 181 -3.34 28.23 8.63
N SER A 182 -3.30 29.55 8.84
CA SER A 182 -4.11 30.21 9.87
C SER A 182 -4.41 31.68 9.50
N PRO A 183 -5.45 31.93 8.67
CA PRO A 183 -5.64 33.21 7.98
C PRO A 183 -5.81 34.42 8.92
N ILE A 184 -6.37 34.19 10.12
CA ILE A 184 -6.71 35.26 11.08
C ILE A 184 -5.51 35.59 11.98
N THR A 185 -4.65 34.61 12.26
CA THR A 185 -3.64 34.72 13.33
C THR A 185 -2.21 34.71 12.79
N VAL A 186 -2.03 34.71 11.48
CA VAL A 186 -0.73 34.76 10.81
C VAL A 186 -0.51 36.14 10.20
N ASP A 187 0.70 36.66 10.36
CA ASP A 187 1.15 37.85 9.66
C ASP A 187 1.32 37.57 8.16
N GLN A 188 0.61 38.32 7.33
CA GLN A 188 0.63 38.19 5.87
C GLN A 188 1.93 38.69 5.23
N LYS A 189 2.86 39.27 6.01
CA LYS A 189 4.17 39.72 5.51
C LYS A 189 5.26 38.67 5.69
N GLU A 190 5.40 38.13 6.89
CA GLU A 190 6.51 37.24 7.25
C GLU A 190 6.06 35.82 7.62
N GLY A 191 4.75 35.56 7.68
CA GLY A 191 4.18 34.25 7.99
C GLY A 191 4.22 33.88 9.49
N TRP A 192 4.57 34.83 10.36
CA TRP A 192 4.65 34.58 11.81
C TRP A 192 3.28 34.64 12.47
N GLN A 193 3.00 33.65 13.32
CA GLN A 193 1.95 33.64 14.31
C GLN A 193 2.59 33.83 15.69
N TYR A 194 2.19 34.85 16.43
CA TYR A 194 2.66 35.15 17.79
C TYR A 194 1.75 34.50 18.82
N SER A 195 2.32 34.02 19.92
CA SER A 195 1.60 33.34 21.01
C SER A 195 2.23 33.63 22.38
N ASP A 196 1.53 33.23 23.43
CA ASP A 196 2.02 33.31 24.82
C ASP A 196 3.00 32.17 25.16
N ASN A 197 3.56 32.18 26.37
CA ASN A 197 4.50 31.14 26.85
C ASN A 197 3.95 29.71 26.79
N ARG A 198 2.63 29.53 26.72
CA ARG A 198 2.00 28.21 26.64
C ARG A 198 1.58 27.88 25.21
N TRP A 199 1.98 28.68 24.22
CA TRP A 199 1.57 28.57 22.83
C TRP A 199 0.06 28.69 22.60
N HIS A 200 -0.63 29.41 23.49
CA HIS A 200 -2.03 29.78 23.35
C HIS A 200 -2.14 31.25 22.92
N ASN A 201 -3.38 31.70 22.72
CA ASN A 201 -3.70 33.10 22.41
C ASN A 201 -2.94 33.60 21.17
N CYS A 202 -3.13 32.90 20.05
CA CYS A 202 -2.47 33.20 18.79
C CYS A 202 -2.93 34.54 18.18
N SER A 203 -1.99 35.31 17.68
CA SER A 203 -2.21 36.62 17.06
C SER A 203 -1.28 36.84 15.88
N ALA A 204 -1.78 37.52 14.84
CA ALA A 204 -0.98 37.90 13.67
C ALA A 204 0.08 38.95 13.98
N LYS A 205 -0.14 39.76 15.03
CA LYS A 205 0.79 40.82 15.44
C LYS A 205 1.36 40.52 16.82
N MET A 206 2.59 40.98 17.04
CA MET A 206 3.22 40.95 18.35
C MET A 206 2.41 41.78 19.35
N LEU A 207 1.85 41.13 20.37
CA LEU A 207 1.10 41.76 21.44
C LEU A 207 1.97 41.91 22.69
N ALA A 208 1.57 42.79 23.61
CA ALA A 208 2.18 42.88 24.93
C ALA A 208 1.96 41.57 25.69
N GLY A 209 3.01 40.74 25.79
CA GLY A 209 2.95 39.40 26.38
C GLY A 209 3.20 38.25 25.40
N SER A 210 3.35 38.53 24.10
CA SER A 210 3.81 37.53 23.13
C SER A 210 5.28 37.17 23.40
N THR A 211 5.54 35.90 23.69
CA THR A 211 6.89 35.39 23.98
C THR A 211 7.35 34.31 23.01
N THR A 212 6.41 33.71 22.26
CA THR A 212 6.69 32.67 21.27
C THR A 212 6.12 33.06 19.92
N ARG A 213 6.75 32.57 18.84
CA ARG A 213 6.23 32.70 17.49
C ARG A 213 6.49 31.44 16.68
N ARG A 214 5.60 31.14 15.72
CA ARG A 214 5.78 30.05 14.75
C ARG A 214 5.43 30.49 13.34
N ARG A 215 6.06 29.89 12.33
CA ARG A 215 5.67 30.03 10.92
C ARG A 215 5.73 28.69 10.21
N MET A 216 4.93 28.54 9.16
CA MET A 216 4.82 27.31 8.40
C MET A 216 5.60 27.41 7.09
N TRP A 217 6.46 26.42 6.87
CA TRP A 217 7.15 26.20 5.62
C TRP A 217 6.52 25.01 4.91
N THR A 218 6.26 25.19 3.62
CA THR A 218 5.72 24.16 2.74
C THR A 218 6.65 23.90 1.58
N ARG A 219 6.69 22.64 1.14
CA ARG A 219 7.39 22.26 -0.09
C ARG A 219 6.72 21.03 -0.68
N ARG A 220 6.45 21.05 -1.99
CA ARG A 220 5.81 19.92 -2.64
C ARG A 220 6.84 18.88 -3.06
N MET A 221 6.58 17.64 -2.69
CA MET A 221 7.25 16.46 -3.22
C MET A 221 6.28 15.68 -4.10
N LYS A 222 6.83 14.99 -5.09
CA LYS A 222 6.09 14.22 -6.06
C LYS A 222 6.55 12.78 -6.02
N PHE A 223 5.60 11.85 -5.90
CA PHE A 223 5.88 10.43 -5.99
C PHE A 223 5.89 10.02 -7.46
N VAL A 224 7.02 9.48 -7.92
CA VAL A 224 7.17 8.90 -9.25
C VAL A 224 7.06 7.38 -9.12
N PRO A 225 5.98 6.76 -9.63
CA PRO A 225 5.81 5.32 -9.54
C PRO A 225 6.91 4.60 -10.34
N GLY A 226 7.33 3.44 -9.84
CA GLY A 226 8.27 2.56 -10.55
C GLY A 226 7.66 2.05 -11.86
N PHE A 227 8.51 1.73 -12.83
CA PHE A 227 8.11 1.31 -14.18
C PHE A 227 7.06 0.18 -14.18
N GLY A 228 7.20 -0.83 -13.32
CA GLY A 228 6.24 -1.92 -13.20
C GLY A 228 4.87 -1.50 -12.69
N VAL A 229 4.80 -0.54 -11.77
CA VAL A 229 3.53 0.00 -11.24
C VAL A 229 2.86 0.91 -12.27
N SER A 230 3.64 1.71 -12.99
CA SER A 230 3.14 2.61 -14.04
C SER A 230 2.50 1.85 -15.19
N ILE A 231 3.11 0.77 -15.69
CA ILE A 231 2.53 -0.07 -16.76
C ILE A 231 1.18 -0.65 -16.32
N VAL A 232 1.11 -1.21 -15.11
CA VAL A 232 -0.13 -1.78 -14.60
C VAL A 232 -1.20 -0.69 -14.43
N ALA A 233 -0.83 0.48 -13.92
CA ALA A 233 -1.74 1.62 -13.80
C ALA A 233 -2.28 2.12 -15.15
N THR A 234 -1.43 2.23 -16.19
CA THR A 234 -1.85 2.63 -17.53
C THR A 234 -2.69 1.56 -18.24
N ALA A 235 -2.41 0.27 -17.98
CA ALA A 235 -3.15 -0.85 -18.55
C ALA A 235 -4.53 -1.06 -17.90
N LEU A 236 -4.73 -0.58 -16.66
CA LEU A 236 -6.06 -0.55 -16.05
C LEU A 236 -6.92 0.52 -16.74
N VAL A 237 -7.75 0.06 -17.68
CA VAL A 237 -8.83 0.84 -18.28
C VAL A 237 -9.66 1.47 -17.16
N LYS A 238 -9.74 2.80 -17.11
CA LYS A 238 -10.66 3.50 -16.20
C LYS A 238 -12.07 2.97 -16.44
N PRO A 239 -12.79 2.43 -15.44
CA PRO A 239 -14.20 2.15 -15.62
C PRO A 239 -14.87 3.48 -15.93
N LYS A 240 -15.55 3.54 -17.08
CA LYS A 240 -16.35 4.70 -17.48
C LYS A 240 -17.42 4.88 -16.40
N ILE A 241 -17.20 5.82 -15.48
CA ILE A 241 -18.20 6.19 -14.47
C ILE A 241 -19.40 6.67 -15.28
N SER A 242 -20.43 5.84 -15.37
CA SER A 242 -21.67 6.22 -16.03
C SER A 242 -22.29 7.31 -15.17
N GLU A 243 -22.36 8.52 -15.72
CA GLU A 243 -23.17 9.63 -15.24
C GLU A 243 -24.62 9.14 -15.10
N ARG A 244 -24.97 8.57 -13.94
CA ARG A 244 -26.32 8.03 -13.67
C ARG A 244 -26.85 8.43 -12.31
N PHE A 245 -26.40 9.56 -11.77
CA PHE A 245 -26.97 10.17 -10.56
C PHE A 245 -26.99 11.69 -10.65
N GLU A 246 -27.53 12.24 -11.74
CA GLU A 246 -28.16 13.56 -11.73
C GLU A 246 -29.41 13.49 -12.61
N LYS A 247 -30.55 13.16 -11.99
CA LYS A 247 -31.90 13.55 -12.40
C LYS A 247 -32.82 13.51 -11.20
#